data_AF-A0A290QMJ0-F1
#
_entry.id   AF-A0A290QMJ0-F1
#
_cell.length_a   1.000
_cell.length_b   1.000
_cell.length_c   1.000
_cell.angle_alpha   90.00
_cell.angle_beta   90.00
_cell.angle_gamma   90.00
#
_symmetry.space_group_name_H-M   'P 1'
#
loop_
_entity.id
_entity.type
_entity.pdbx_description
1 polymer ?
#
loop_
_entity_poly.entity_id
_entity_poly.type
_entity_poly.pdbx_seq_one_letter_code
_entity_poly.pdbx_strand_id
1 'polypeptide(L)'
;MKHQLIFVAAMMFSSTFAAEISLTDGRSFSNASIVSETPLTVVIKHTGGLTSVSKQQLPADLQRQHPINEAAAIDSEKKAAVAREAAIKVRQAEVEKSAKIRAQREADTASSVTAAKEDAAAQAARLALEKRRAQSALESYFLDKFSSSPGAERTVDVTIRDMRQSNGWPDRWVVTGSAVIRQYQPSSTPVNTTGMNAKQASRAEYRASKYAVETREFEADYTTGSSPPSLNVTMR
;
A
#
# COMPACT_ATOMS: atom_id res chain seq x y z
N MET A 1 -43.57 7.60 -7.31
CA MET A 1 -42.91 8.90 -7.54
C MET A 1 -43.98 9.92 -7.85
N LYS A 2 -44.38 10.73 -6.87
CA LYS A 2 -45.40 11.79 -7.02
C LYS A 2 -44.66 13.12 -7.00
N HIS A 3 -44.47 13.73 -8.16
CA HIS A 3 -43.97 15.10 -8.27
C HIS A 3 -45.14 16.03 -7.94
N GLN A 4 -45.15 16.61 -6.73
CA GLN A 4 -46.05 17.71 -6.44
C GLN A 4 -45.54 18.96 -7.15
N LEU A 5 -46.38 19.44 -8.07
CA LEU A 5 -46.34 20.73 -8.73
C LEU A 5 -46.06 21.85 -7.71
N ILE A 6 -44.94 22.55 -7.89
CA ILE A 6 -44.74 23.88 -7.29
C ILE A 6 -45.42 24.88 -8.24
N PHE A 7 -46.55 25.43 -7.82
CA PHE A 7 -47.23 26.53 -8.49
C PHE A 7 -46.41 27.81 -8.25
N VAL A 8 -45.59 28.21 -9.23
CA VAL A 8 -44.94 29.52 -9.25
C VAL A 8 -45.95 30.52 -9.79
N ALA A 9 -46.70 31.18 -8.91
CA ALA A 9 -47.53 32.32 -9.27
C ALA A 9 -46.61 33.53 -9.53
N ALA A 10 -46.23 33.72 -10.79
CA ALA A 10 -45.54 34.91 -11.26
C ALA A 10 -46.52 36.10 -11.28
N MET A 11 -46.68 36.78 -10.14
CA MET A 11 -47.29 38.11 -10.12
C MET A 11 -46.31 39.09 -10.75
N MET A 12 -46.64 39.54 -11.96
CA MET A 12 -45.99 40.64 -12.65
C MET A 12 -46.22 41.94 -11.87
N PHE A 13 -45.25 42.32 -11.03
CA PHE A 13 -45.20 43.66 -10.46
C PHE A 13 -44.64 44.63 -11.50
N SER A 14 -45.49 45.56 -11.92
CA SER A 14 -45.14 46.70 -12.77
C SER A 14 -43.90 47.42 -12.25
N SER A 15 -42.93 47.60 -13.14
CA SER A 15 -41.66 48.25 -12.89
C SER A 15 -41.86 49.76 -12.72
N THR A 16 -42.12 50.21 -11.50
CA THR A 16 -42.05 51.64 -11.14
C THR A 16 -40.65 51.97 -10.66
N PHE A 17 -40.05 52.96 -11.32
CA PHE A 17 -38.84 53.74 -11.01
C PHE A 17 -37.94 53.22 -9.87
N ALA A 18 -36.66 53.02 -10.21
CA ALA A 18 -35.58 52.63 -9.31
C ALA A 18 -35.53 53.58 -8.10
N ALA A 19 -36.24 53.21 -7.03
CA ALA A 19 -36.48 54.05 -5.87
C ALA A 19 -35.27 53.96 -4.93
N GLU A 20 -34.92 55.10 -4.33
CA GLU A 20 -34.07 55.08 -3.16
C GLU A 20 -34.89 54.57 -1.98
N ILE A 21 -34.48 53.45 -1.38
CA ILE A 21 -35.11 52.92 -0.17
C ILE A 21 -34.25 53.34 1.02
N SER A 22 -34.77 54.27 1.83
CA SER A 22 -34.14 54.70 3.07
C SER A 22 -34.73 53.93 4.27
N LEU A 23 -33.86 53.29 5.03
CA LEU A 23 -34.21 52.55 6.25
C LEU A 23 -34.33 53.49 7.45
N THR A 24 -35.03 53.03 8.49
CA THR A 24 -35.18 53.77 9.74
C THR A 24 -33.89 53.94 10.54
N ASP A 25 -32.85 53.15 10.22
CA ASP A 25 -31.52 53.25 10.83
C ASP A 25 -30.57 54.22 10.10
N GLY A 26 -31.07 54.93 9.07
CA GLY A 26 -30.31 55.92 8.31
C GLY A 26 -29.53 55.37 7.12
N ARG A 27 -29.55 54.04 6.87
CA ARG A 27 -28.99 53.47 5.65
C ARG A 27 -29.92 53.73 4.47
N SER A 28 -29.38 54.04 3.28
CA SER A 28 -30.16 54.10 2.04
C SER A 28 -29.59 53.20 0.96
N PHE A 29 -30.47 52.68 0.11
CA PHE A 29 -30.12 51.85 -1.03
C PHE A 29 -30.63 52.51 -2.31
N SER A 30 -29.71 52.88 -3.21
CA SER A 30 -30.05 53.41 -4.53
C SER A 30 -30.44 52.29 -5.49
N ASN A 31 -31.34 52.59 -6.42
CA ASN A 31 -31.88 51.63 -7.39
C ASN A 31 -32.37 50.32 -6.75
N ALA A 32 -33.10 50.45 -5.65
CA ALA A 32 -33.45 49.32 -4.80
C ALA A 32 -34.85 48.76 -5.13
N SER A 33 -34.97 47.44 -5.11
CA SER A 33 -36.24 46.71 -5.29
C SER A 33 -36.29 45.51 -4.35
N ILE A 34 -37.44 45.26 -3.73
CA ILE A 34 -37.67 44.04 -2.92
C ILE A 34 -37.88 42.87 -3.89
N VAL A 35 -37.06 41.82 -3.77
CA VAL A 35 -37.09 40.64 -4.66
C VAL A 35 -37.59 39.37 -4.00
N SER A 36 -37.55 39.31 -2.67
CA SER A 36 -38.17 38.24 -1.89
C SER A 36 -38.48 38.72 -0.48
N GLU A 37 -39.38 38.01 0.19
CA GLU A 37 -39.73 38.31 1.57
C GLU A 37 -39.90 37.04 2.41
N THR A 38 -39.64 37.19 3.70
CA THR A 38 -39.97 36.25 4.75
C THR A 38 -40.95 36.91 5.72
N PRO A 39 -41.47 36.19 6.73
CA PRO A 39 -42.36 36.79 7.73
C PRO A 39 -41.76 38.00 8.49
N LEU A 40 -40.42 38.08 8.63
CA LEU A 40 -39.74 39.14 9.39
C LEU A 40 -38.79 40.00 8.55
N THR A 41 -38.36 39.53 7.38
CA THR A 41 -37.35 40.22 6.57
C THR A 41 -37.79 40.36 5.11
N VAL A 42 -37.17 41.29 4.41
CA VAL A 42 -37.23 41.41 2.96
C VAL A 42 -35.82 41.38 2.40
N VAL A 43 -35.64 40.77 1.23
CA VAL A 43 -34.38 40.85 0.49
C VAL A 43 -34.51 41.96 -0.52
N ILE A 44 -33.66 42.97 -0.36
CA ILE A 44 -33.57 44.13 -1.22
C ILE A 44 -32.42 43.89 -2.21
N LYS A 45 -32.72 43.94 -3.49
CA LYS A 45 -31.73 44.03 -4.57
C LYS A 45 -31.43 45.51 -4.81
N HIS A 46 -30.16 45.89 -4.80
CA HIS A 46 -29.68 47.25 -5.02
C HIS A 46 -28.39 47.22 -5.87
N THR A 47 -27.82 48.39 -6.19
CA THR A 47 -26.59 48.49 -7.03
C THR A 47 -25.39 47.72 -6.48
N GLY A 48 -25.34 47.49 -5.15
CA GLY A 48 -24.25 46.77 -4.48
C GLY A 48 -24.49 45.27 -4.30
N GLY A 49 -25.65 44.73 -4.69
CA GLY A 49 -25.98 43.31 -4.55
C GLY A 49 -27.33 43.05 -3.89
N LEU A 50 -27.41 41.96 -3.11
CA LEU A 50 -28.60 41.55 -2.37
C LEU A 50 -28.34 41.70 -0.87
N THR A 51 -29.24 42.40 -0.17
CA THR A 51 -29.16 42.59 1.28
C THR A 51 -30.49 42.19 1.92
N SER A 52 -30.43 41.39 2.99
CA SER A 52 -31.61 41.06 3.81
C SER A 52 -31.80 42.13 4.88
N VAL A 53 -32.99 42.72 4.96
CA VAL A 53 -33.34 43.81 5.89
C VAL A 53 -34.58 43.41 6.69
N SER A 54 -34.61 43.76 7.98
CA SER A 54 -35.78 43.54 8.83
C SER A 54 -36.96 44.40 8.35
N LYS A 55 -38.17 43.83 8.32
CA LYS A 55 -39.40 44.57 8.01
C LYS A 55 -39.65 45.72 8.98
N GLN A 56 -39.16 45.63 10.22
CA GLN A 56 -39.22 46.71 11.22
C GLN A 56 -38.34 47.93 10.85
N GLN A 57 -37.33 47.73 10.00
CA GLN A 57 -36.41 48.78 9.57
C GLN A 57 -36.85 49.47 8.27
N LEU A 58 -37.92 48.98 7.64
CA LEU A 58 -38.47 49.59 6.43
C LEU A 58 -39.15 50.92 6.77
N PRO A 59 -39.20 51.87 5.82
CA PRO A 59 -39.98 53.09 5.98
C PRO A 59 -41.48 52.75 6.07
N ALA A 60 -42.26 53.62 6.73
CA ALA A 60 -43.67 53.36 7.06
C ALA A 60 -44.54 52.96 5.86
N ASP A 61 -44.23 53.51 4.68
CA ASP A 61 -44.95 53.19 3.44
C ASP A 61 -44.71 51.75 2.97
N LEU A 62 -43.46 51.26 3.10
CA LEU A 62 -43.09 49.89 2.78
C LEU A 62 -43.49 48.90 3.87
N GLN A 63 -43.52 49.32 5.14
CA GLN A 63 -44.06 48.48 6.23
C GLN A 63 -45.54 48.14 6.00
N ARG A 64 -46.33 49.08 5.48
CA ARG A 64 -47.74 48.86 5.14
C ARG A 64 -47.91 47.86 3.99
N GLN A 65 -47.00 47.88 3.02
CA GLN A 65 -47.01 46.95 1.88
C GLN A 65 -46.49 45.56 2.26
N HIS A 66 -45.58 45.49 3.24
CA HIS A 66 -44.94 44.26 3.70
C HIS A 66 -45.16 44.07 5.21
N PRO A 67 -46.38 43.72 5.64
CA PRO A 67 -46.68 43.56 7.05
C PRO A 67 -45.87 42.42 7.67
N ILE A 68 -45.56 42.59 8.96
CA ILE A 68 -44.92 41.56 9.79
C ILE A 68 -46.00 40.52 10.13
N ASN A 69 -45.71 39.25 9.84
CA ASN A 69 -46.57 38.14 10.24
C ASN A 69 -45.88 37.36 11.37
N GLU A 70 -46.15 37.75 12.61
CA GLU A 70 -45.53 37.16 13.80
C GLU A 70 -45.87 35.67 13.96
N ALA A 71 -47.10 35.27 13.63
CA ALA A 71 -47.51 33.86 13.69
C ALA A 71 -46.72 33.00 12.69
N ALA A 72 -46.53 33.48 11.46
CA ALA A 72 -45.72 32.79 10.46
C ALA A 72 -44.22 32.79 10.81
N ALA A 73 -43.73 33.83 11.48
CA ALA A 73 -42.35 33.88 11.97
C ALA A 73 -42.07 32.79 13.02
N ILE A 74 -42.96 32.66 14.01
CA ILE A 74 -42.86 31.64 15.07
C ILE A 74 -42.93 30.22 14.47
N ASP A 75 -43.84 29.98 13.52
CA ASP A 75 -43.94 28.68 12.84
C ASP A 75 -42.69 28.36 12.01
N SER A 76 -42.14 29.36 11.30
CA SER A 76 -40.89 29.21 10.56
C SER A 76 -39.71 28.89 11.48
N GLU A 77 -39.61 29.52 12.65
CA GLU A 77 -38.55 29.25 13.61
C GLU A 77 -38.65 27.84 14.20
N LYS A 78 -39.86 27.37 14.54
CA LYS A 78 -40.09 25.99 14.99
C LYS A 78 -39.69 24.98 13.93
N LYS A 79 -40.07 25.21 12.66
CA LYS A 79 -39.67 24.35 11.53
C LYS A 79 -38.16 24.35 11.33
N ALA A 80 -37.51 25.51 11.44
CA ALA A 80 -36.06 25.62 11.34
C ALA A 80 -35.35 24.88 12.48
N ALA A 81 -35.86 24.92 13.71
CA ALA A 81 -35.33 24.19 14.84
C ALA A 81 -35.39 22.66 14.61
N VAL A 82 -36.55 22.15 14.20
CA VAL A 82 -36.73 20.71 13.87
C VAL A 82 -35.79 20.29 12.73
N ALA A 83 -35.67 21.12 11.69
CA ALA A 83 -34.78 20.84 10.57
C ALA A 83 -33.29 20.82 11.00
N ARG A 84 -32.87 21.73 11.89
CA ARG A 84 -31.51 21.75 12.45
C ARG A 84 -31.23 20.48 13.26
N GLU A 85 -32.15 20.05 14.11
CA GLU A 85 -31.99 18.81 14.87
C GLU A 85 -31.89 17.58 13.96
N ALA A 86 -32.74 17.50 12.93
CA ALA A 86 -32.68 16.43 11.94
C ALA A 86 -31.33 16.43 11.20
N ALA A 87 -30.84 17.60 10.78
CA ALA A 87 -29.55 17.74 10.12
C ALA A 87 -28.37 17.31 11.02
N ILE A 88 -28.42 17.65 12.31
CA ILE A 88 -27.41 17.21 13.28
C ILE A 88 -27.40 15.69 13.40
N LYS A 89 -28.56 15.05 13.53
CA LYS A 89 -28.67 13.58 13.62
C LYS A 89 -28.13 12.89 12.37
N VAL A 90 -28.45 13.40 11.18
CA VAL A 90 -27.93 12.87 9.91
C VAL A 90 -26.41 13.00 9.85
N ARG A 91 -25.87 14.17 10.24
CA ARG A 91 -24.42 14.40 10.26
C ARG A 91 -23.71 13.47 11.24
N GLN A 92 -24.26 13.26 12.43
CA GLN A 92 -23.71 12.32 13.42
C GLN A 92 -23.70 10.89 12.88
N ALA A 93 -24.81 10.42 12.30
CA ALA A 93 -24.89 9.09 11.72
C ALA A 93 -23.89 8.88 10.56
N GLU A 94 -23.66 9.90 9.74
CA GLU A 94 -22.68 9.84 8.65
C GLU A 94 -21.24 9.78 9.17
N VAL A 95 -20.92 10.57 10.20
CA VAL A 95 -19.61 10.52 10.88
C VAL A 95 -19.37 9.14 11.46
N GLU A 96 -20.35 8.56 12.15
CA GLU A 96 -20.22 7.20 12.72
C GLU A 96 -20.04 6.13 11.63
N LYS A 97 -20.80 6.20 10.53
CA LYS A 97 -20.64 5.28 9.40
C LYS A 97 -19.26 5.39 8.78
N SER A 98 -18.79 6.62 8.53
CA SER A 98 -17.46 6.84 7.94
C SER A 98 -16.34 6.35 8.86
N ALA A 99 -16.48 6.53 10.18
CA ALA A 99 -15.54 6.02 11.17
C ALA A 99 -15.51 4.49 11.18
N LYS A 100 -16.68 3.82 11.11
CA LYS A 100 -16.77 2.36 11.02
C LYS A 100 -16.12 1.82 9.74
N ILE A 101 -16.39 2.43 8.59
CA ILE A 101 -15.79 2.05 7.31
C ILE A 101 -14.27 2.20 7.36
N ARG A 102 -13.77 3.30 7.95
CA ARG A 102 -12.34 3.52 8.11
C ARG A 102 -11.70 2.46 9.01
N ALA A 103 -12.29 2.18 10.18
CA ALA A 103 -11.79 1.16 11.10
C ALA A 103 -11.76 -0.24 10.44
N GLN A 104 -12.79 -0.58 9.66
CA GLN A 104 -12.83 -1.84 8.93
C GLN A 104 -11.72 -1.92 7.87
N ARG A 105 -11.52 -0.86 7.08
CA ARG A 105 -10.43 -0.82 6.09
C ARG A 105 -9.05 -0.92 6.71
N GLU A 106 -8.85 -0.28 7.87
CA GLU A 106 -7.59 -0.37 8.61
C GLU A 106 -7.35 -1.80 9.11
N ALA A 107 -8.39 -2.49 9.62
CA ALA A 107 -8.31 -3.89 10.03
C ALA A 107 -8.05 -4.86 8.85
N ASP A 108 -8.73 -4.65 7.73
CA ASP A 108 -8.54 -5.45 6.51
C ASP A 108 -7.12 -5.25 5.94
N THR A 109 -6.64 -4.00 5.93
CA THR A 109 -5.27 -3.68 5.49
C THR A 109 -4.25 -4.34 6.39
N ALA A 110 -4.39 -4.24 7.71
CA ALA A 110 -3.49 -4.87 8.67
C ALA A 110 -3.42 -6.40 8.45
N SER A 111 -4.58 -7.05 8.26
CA SER A 111 -4.67 -8.49 8.01
C SER A 111 -4.04 -8.92 6.68
N SER A 112 -4.22 -8.12 5.63
CA SER A 112 -3.58 -8.39 4.33
C SER A 112 -2.05 -8.27 4.37
N VAL A 113 -1.53 -7.32 5.16
CA VAL A 113 -0.08 -7.12 5.33
C VAL A 113 0.55 -8.27 6.12
N THR A 114 -0.13 -8.79 7.14
CA THR A 114 0.37 -9.96 7.88
C THR A 114 0.41 -11.20 7.00
N ALA A 115 -0.66 -11.48 6.24
CA ALA A 115 -0.69 -12.60 5.31
C ALA A 115 0.42 -12.52 4.25
N ALA A 116 0.62 -11.34 3.65
CA ALA A 116 1.69 -11.13 2.67
C ALA A 116 3.10 -11.35 3.26
N LYS A 117 3.32 -11.00 4.53
CA LYS A 117 4.60 -11.26 5.22
C LYS A 117 4.81 -12.75 5.48
N GLU A 118 3.77 -13.47 5.89
CA GLU A 118 3.83 -14.91 6.10
C GLU A 118 4.10 -15.67 4.79
N ASP A 119 3.41 -15.28 3.71
CA ASP A 119 3.63 -15.84 2.37
C ASP A 119 5.05 -15.59 1.87
N ALA A 120 5.57 -14.37 2.03
CA ALA A 120 6.94 -14.03 1.66
C ALA A 120 7.97 -14.83 2.49
N ALA A 121 7.72 -15.02 3.78
CA ALA A 121 8.58 -15.84 4.64
C ALA A 121 8.56 -17.32 4.24
N ALA A 122 7.38 -17.88 3.92
CA ALA A 122 7.23 -19.24 3.46
C ALA A 122 7.95 -19.47 2.11
N GLN A 123 7.85 -18.52 1.18
CA GLN A 123 8.55 -18.56 -0.10
C GLN A 123 10.07 -18.49 0.09
N ALA A 124 10.56 -17.60 0.96
CA ALA A 124 11.99 -17.51 1.28
C ALA A 124 12.52 -18.79 1.93
N ALA A 125 11.77 -19.39 2.84
CA ALA A 125 12.11 -20.67 3.46
C ALA A 125 12.17 -21.81 2.45
N ARG A 126 11.21 -21.87 1.51
CA ARG A 126 11.21 -22.85 0.41
C ARG A 126 12.44 -22.67 -0.49
N LEU A 127 12.75 -21.44 -0.89
CA LEU A 127 13.93 -21.15 -1.71
C LEU A 127 15.23 -21.53 -1.00
N ALA A 128 15.35 -21.24 0.30
CA ALA A 128 16.51 -21.60 1.10
C ALA A 128 16.70 -23.13 1.20
N LEU A 129 15.60 -23.87 1.37
CA LEU A 129 15.64 -25.33 1.36
C LEU A 129 16.10 -25.89 0.00
N GLU A 130 15.55 -25.37 -1.10
CA GLU A 130 15.94 -25.82 -2.44
C GLU A 130 17.39 -25.44 -2.78
N LYS A 131 17.86 -24.26 -2.35
CA LYS A 131 19.26 -23.87 -2.49
C LYS A 131 20.20 -24.84 -1.77
N ARG A 132 19.84 -25.26 -0.55
CA ARG A 132 20.61 -26.26 0.21
C ARG A 132 20.63 -27.61 -0.50
N ARG A 133 19.50 -28.06 -1.04
CA ARG A 133 19.42 -29.32 -1.80
C ARG A 133 20.25 -29.27 -3.08
N ALA A 134 20.16 -28.18 -3.84
CA ALA A 134 20.98 -27.96 -5.03
C ALA A 134 22.47 -27.96 -4.70
N GLN A 135 22.86 -27.30 -3.60
CA GLN A 135 24.25 -27.28 -3.14
C GLN A 135 24.77 -28.70 -2.84
N SER A 136 24.04 -29.50 -2.07
CA SER A 136 24.43 -30.89 -1.77
C SER A 136 24.49 -31.79 -3.02
N ALA A 137 23.60 -31.55 -4.00
CA ALA A 137 23.64 -32.26 -5.27
C ALA A 137 24.88 -31.89 -6.10
N LEU A 138 25.24 -30.60 -6.14
CA LEU A 138 26.44 -30.10 -6.81
C LEU A 138 27.71 -30.62 -6.13
N GLU A 139 27.80 -30.59 -4.79
CA GLU A 139 28.93 -31.14 -4.03
C GLU A 139 29.15 -32.62 -4.38
N SER A 140 28.08 -33.42 -4.37
CA SER A 140 28.12 -34.83 -4.80
C SER A 140 28.61 -34.99 -6.24
N TYR A 141 28.10 -34.17 -7.17
CA TYR A 141 28.51 -34.19 -8.58
C TYR A 141 30.00 -33.89 -8.75
N PHE A 142 30.51 -32.84 -8.11
CA PHE A 142 31.92 -32.45 -8.23
C PHE A 142 32.85 -33.47 -7.56
N LEU A 143 32.45 -34.06 -6.43
CA LEU A 143 33.19 -35.14 -5.78
C LEU A 143 33.31 -36.37 -6.69
N ASP A 144 32.22 -36.76 -7.35
CA ASP A 144 32.19 -37.89 -8.28
C ASP A 144 32.98 -37.60 -9.57
N LYS A 145 32.71 -36.45 -10.21
CA LYS A 145 33.29 -36.10 -11.52
C LYS A 145 34.80 -35.92 -11.50
N PHE A 146 35.35 -35.38 -10.41
CA PHE A 146 36.79 -35.10 -10.27
C PHE A 146 37.53 -36.20 -9.48
N SER A 147 36.97 -37.41 -9.44
CA SER A 147 37.51 -38.55 -8.70
C SER A 147 38.69 -39.27 -9.39
N SER A 148 39.68 -38.56 -9.93
CA SER A 148 40.66 -39.15 -10.86
C SER A 148 41.90 -39.83 -10.25
N SER A 149 42.06 -39.86 -8.93
CA SER A 149 43.21 -40.48 -8.26
C SER A 149 42.77 -41.36 -7.07
N PRO A 150 43.05 -42.67 -7.11
CA PRO A 150 42.89 -43.56 -5.96
C PRO A 150 43.73 -43.05 -4.78
N GLY A 151 43.14 -43.01 -3.58
CA GLY A 151 43.85 -42.66 -2.34
C GLY A 151 44.08 -41.16 -2.08
N ALA A 152 43.63 -40.26 -2.97
CA ALA A 152 43.65 -38.83 -2.68
C ALA A 152 42.40 -38.42 -1.88
N GLU A 153 42.61 -37.73 -0.75
CA GLU A 153 41.52 -37.09 0.00
C GLU A 153 41.08 -35.83 -0.76
N ARG A 154 39.77 -35.61 -0.84
CA ARG A 154 39.21 -34.45 -1.54
C ARG A 154 38.17 -33.75 -0.69
N THR A 155 38.17 -32.43 -0.76
CA THR A 155 37.06 -31.61 -0.28
C THR A 155 36.58 -30.71 -1.40
N VAL A 156 35.27 -30.53 -1.48
CA VAL A 156 34.62 -29.66 -2.45
C VAL A 156 33.76 -28.67 -1.67
N ASP A 157 34.01 -27.38 -1.89
CA ASP A 157 33.12 -26.32 -1.41
C ASP A 157 32.39 -25.72 -2.60
N VAL A 158 31.06 -25.82 -2.61
CA VAL A 158 30.22 -25.20 -3.65
C VAL A 158 29.63 -23.90 -3.11
N THR A 159 29.81 -22.81 -3.87
CA THR A 159 29.17 -21.51 -3.60
C THR A 159 28.18 -21.20 -4.71
N ILE A 160 26.89 -21.18 -4.37
CA ILE A 160 25.82 -20.78 -5.29
C ILE A 160 25.65 -19.25 -5.26
N ARG A 161 25.95 -18.60 -6.40
CA ARG A 161 25.86 -17.16 -6.61
C ARG A 161 24.44 -16.73 -6.94
N ASP A 162 23.80 -17.40 -7.90
CA ASP A 162 22.42 -17.15 -8.31
C ASP A 162 21.65 -18.47 -8.45
N MET A 163 20.36 -18.43 -8.12
CA MET A 163 19.45 -19.56 -8.25
C MET A 163 18.08 -19.01 -8.60
N ARG A 164 17.62 -19.33 -9.81
CA ARG A 164 16.33 -18.86 -10.33
C ARG A 164 15.52 -20.02 -10.88
N GLN A 165 14.21 -19.94 -10.70
CA GLN A 165 13.30 -20.92 -11.27
C GLN A 165 13.24 -20.74 -12.80
N SER A 166 13.26 -21.83 -13.53
CA SER A 166 13.16 -21.79 -14.99
C SER A 166 11.73 -21.41 -15.39
N ASN A 167 11.59 -20.48 -16.33
CA ASN A 167 10.29 -20.05 -16.84
C ASN A 167 9.49 -21.25 -17.38
N GLY A 168 8.26 -21.43 -16.90
CA GLY A 168 7.36 -22.51 -17.32
C GLY A 168 7.62 -23.87 -16.68
N TRP A 169 8.63 -24.02 -15.82
CA TRP A 169 8.99 -25.30 -15.19
C TRP A 169 9.13 -25.12 -13.68
N PRO A 170 8.08 -25.39 -12.90
CA PRO A 170 8.09 -25.11 -11.46
C PRO A 170 9.12 -25.93 -10.68
N ASP A 171 9.51 -27.09 -11.21
CA ASP A 171 10.46 -28.00 -10.56
C ASP A 171 11.90 -27.87 -11.10
N ARG A 172 12.16 -26.94 -12.03
CA ARG A 172 13.50 -26.72 -12.61
C ARG A 172 14.08 -25.39 -12.16
N TRP A 173 15.36 -25.45 -11.81
CA TRP A 173 16.14 -24.31 -11.35
C TRP A 173 17.41 -24.17 -12.18
N VAL A 174 17.73 -22.95 -12.58
CA VAL A 174 19.02 -22.60 -13.15
C VAL A 174 19.88 -22.06 -12.01
N VAL A 175 21.00 -22.72 -11.76
CA VAL A 175 21.93 -22.41 -10.67
C VAL A 175 23.26 -21.99 -11.27
N THR A 176 23.82 -20.87 -10.81
CA THR A 176 25.18 -20.46 -11.20
C THR A 176 26.04 -20.27 -9.96
N GLY A 177 27.33 -20.56 -10.08
CA GLY A 177 28.22 -20.50 -8.94
C GLY A 177 29.65 -20.94 -9.24
N SER A 178 30.38 -21.20 -8.17
CA SER A 178 31.76 -21.67 -8.23
C SER A 178 31.96 -22.88 -7.31
N ALA A 179 32.73 -23.86 -7.75
CA ALA A 179 33.18 -24.98 -6.94
C ALA A 179 34.68 -24.86 -6.69
N VAL A 180 35.10 -24.95 -5.43
CA VAL A 180 36.51 -25.03 -5.04
C VAL A 180 36.83 -26.47 -4.67
N ILE A 181 37.64 -27.10 -5.50
CA ILE A 181 38.06 -28.49 -5.36
C ILE A 181 39.46 -28.46 -4.75
N ARG A 182 39.61 -29.11 -3.59
CA ARG A 182 40.90 -29.30 -2.94
C ARG A 182 41.25 -30.77 -3.00
N GLN A 183 42.40 -31.08 -3.57
CA GLN A 183 42.92 -32.43 -3.61
C GLN A 183 44.19 -32.52 -2.78
N TYR A 184 44.18 -33.44 -1.83
CA TYR A 184 45.32 -33.82 -1.01
C TYR A 184 45.86 -35.15 -1.54
N GLN A 185 47.02 -35.11 -2.17
CA GLN A 185 47.76 -36.33 -2.51
C GLN A 185 48.79 -36.58 -1.41
N PRO A 186 48.68 -37.68 -0.65
CA PRO A 186 49.74 -38.05 0.27
C PRO A 186 51.05 -38.20 -0.51
N SER A 187 52.13 -37.68 0.04
CA SER A 187 53.47 -37.84 -0.54
C SER A 187 53.76 -39.34 -0.69
N SER A 188 54.20 -39.77 -1.87
CA SER A 188 54.71 -41.14 -2.06
C SER A 188 55.99 -41.40 -1.26
N THR A 189 56.65 -40.34 -0.80
CA THR A 189 57.82 -40.44 0.08
C THR A 189 57.34 -40.40 1.53
N PRO A 190 57.48 -41.50 2.30
CA PRO A 190 57.12 -41.52 3.71
C PRO A 190 57.94 -40.46 4.47
N VAL A 191 57.25 -39.63 5.23
CA VAL A 191 57.91 -38.66 6.12
C VAL A 191 58.56 -39.45 7.25
N ASN A 192 59.85 -39.25 7.49
CA ASN A 192 60.50 -39.86 8.65
C ASN A 192 59.94 -39.20 9.93
N THR A 193 59.10 -39.94 10.66
CA THR A 193 58.44 -39.49 11.89
C THR A 193 59.13 -39.99 13.15
N THR A 194 60.33 -40.60 13.05
CA THR A 194 61.07 -41.10 14.21
C THR A 194 61.32 -39.95 15.22
N GLY A 195 60.83 -40.12 16.45
CA GLY A 195 60.96 -39.14 17.53
C GLY A 195 59.89 -38.02 17.53
N MET A 196 58.97 -38.00 16.57
CA MET A 196 57.84 -37.07 16.56
C MET A 196 56.66 -37.61 17.37
N ASN A 197 55.91 -36.72 18.03
CA ASN A 197 54.60 -37.10 18.57
C ASN A 197 53.53 -37.16 17.45
N ALA A 198 52.39 -37.81 17.70
CA ALA A 198 51.34 -38.04 16.70
C ALA A 198 50.83 -36.74 16.03
N LYS A 199 50.76 -35.62 16.75
CA LYS A 199 50.33 -34.32 16.22
C LYS A 199 51.41 -33.69 15.33
N GLN A 200 52.69 -33.92 15.62
CA GLN A 200 53.81 -33.48 14.80
C GLN A 200 53.92 -34.32 13.53
N ALA A 201 53.77 -35.65 13.65
CA ALA A 201 53.75 -36.59 12.53
C ALA A 201 52.64 -36.24 11.54
N SER A 202 51.38 -36.07 12.00
CA SER A 202 50.27 -35.71 11.12
C SER A 202 50.44 -34.34 10.44
N ARG A 203 51.01 -33.35 11.15
CA ARG A 203 51.34 -32.05 10.56
C ARG A 203 52.46 -32.15 9.52
N ALA A 204 53.46 -33.01 9.75
CA ALA A 204 54.56 -33.20 8.83
C ALA A 204 54.11 -33.93 7.56
N GLU A 205 53.27 -34.96 7.69
CA GLU A 205 52.59 -35.62 6.57
C GLU A 205 51.69 -34.67 5.78
N TYR A 206 50.87 -33.86 6.48
CA TYR A 206 50.02 -32.85 5.84
C TYR A 206 50.86 -31.81 5.06
N ARG A 207 52.00 -31.35 5.61
CA ARG A 207 52.91 -30.43 4.92
C ARG A 207 53.63 -31.06 3.73
N ALA A 208 53.90 -32.37 3.78
CA ALA A 208 54.53 -33.09 2.68
C ALA A 208 53.55 -33.45 1.56
N SER A 209 52.24 -33.40 1.84
CA SER A 209 51.21 -33.68 0.83
C SER A 209 51.21 -32.63 -0.28
N LYS A 210 50.96 -33.06 -1.53
CA LYS A 210 50.72 -32.12 -2.62
C LYS A 210 49.27 -31.63 -2.50
N TYR A 211 49.14 -30.31 -2.36
CA TYR A 211 47.86 -29.63 -2.28
C TYR A 211 47.57 -28.94 -3.61
N ALA A 212 46.58 -29.45 -4.34
CA ALA A 212 46.06 -28.81 -5.54
C ALA A 212 44.72 -28.14 -5.21
N VAL A 213 44.58 -26.87 -5.58
CA VAL A 213 43.32 -26.13 -5.51
C VAL A 213 42.90 -25.76 -6.91
N GLU A 214 41.66 -26.11 -7.23
CA GLU A 214 41.07 -25.80 -8.51
C GLU A 214 39.73 -25.11 -8.27
N THR A 215 39.51 -23.99 -8.94
CA THR A 215 38.23 -23.28 -8.91
C THR A 215 37.57 -23.41 -10.27
N ARG A 216 36.32 -23.87 -10.28
CA ARG A 216 35.51 -24.03 -11.50
C ARG A 216 34.25 -23.20 -11.37
N GLU A 217 34.01 -22.33 -12.34
CA GLU A 217 32.71 -21.66 -12.49
C GLU A 217 31.76 -22.62 -13.22
N PHE A 218 30.48 -22.59 -12.83
CA PHE A 218 29.48 -23.47 -13.41
C PHE A 218 28.13 -22.79 -13.59
N GLU A 219 27.36 -23.36 -14.52
CA GLU A 219 25.92 -23.22 -14.63
C GLU A 219 25.30 -24.62 -14.63
N ALA A 220 24.22 -24.80 -13.88
CA ALA A 220 23.58 -26.10 -13.75
C ALA A 220 22.05 -25.98 -13.84
N ASP A 221 21.45 -26.90 -14.60
CA ASP A 221 20.01 -27.16 -14.56
C ASP A 221 19.74 -28.23 -13.49
N TYR A 222 19.00 -27.83 -12.46
CA TYR A 222 18.65 -28.67 -11.30
C TYR A 222 17.15 -28.94 -11.27
N THR A 223 16.75 -30.22 -11.25
CA THR A 223 15.32 -30.62 -11.21
C THR A 223 14.99 -31.33 -9.90
N THR A 224 14.03 -30.81 -9.14
CA THR A 224 13.65 -31.31 -7.80
C THR A 224 12.61 -32.44 -7.83
N GLY A 225 11.89 -32.60 -8.94
CA GLY A 225 10.80 -33.57 -9.10
C GLY A 225 11.24 -35.01 -9.41
N SER A 226 12.54 -35.26 -9.61
CA SER A 226 13.08 -36.61 -9.82
C SER A 226 13.76 -37.13 -8.56
N SER A 227 13.71 -38.44 -8.32
CA SER A 227 14.46 -39.11 -7.27
C SER A 227 15.40 -40.14 -7.92
N PRO A 228 16.74 -39.91 -7.93
CA PRO A 228 17.44 -38.73 -7.41
C PRO A 228 17.18 -37.46 -8.25
N PRO A 229 17.42 -36.25 -7.69
CA PRO A 229 17.32 -35.01 -8.45
C PRO A 229 18.27 -35.04 -9.65
N SER A 230 17.79 -34.61 -10.81
CA SER A 230 18.61 -34.54 -12.02
C SER A 230 19.40 -33.24 -12.02
N LEU A 231 20.67 -33.36 -12.41
CA LEU A 231 21.61 -32.25 -12.44
C LEU A 231 22.38 -32.31 -13.75
N ASN A 232 22.26 -31.26 -14.57
CA ASN A 232 23.06 -31.10 -15.77
C ASN A 232 23.99 -29.90 -15.58
N VAL A 233 25.29 -30.14 -15.45
CA VAL A 233 26.29 -29.11 -15.15
C VAL A 233 27.10 -28.78 -16.39
N THR A 234 27.13 -27.49 -16.73
CA THR A 234 27.98 -26.90 -17.77
C THR A 234 29.07 -26.06 -17.10
N MET A 235 30.34 -26.37 -17.39
CA MET A 235 31.47 -25.56 -16.90
C MET A 235 31.58 -24.28 -17.71
N ARG A 236 31.85 -23.15 -17.04
CA ARG A 236 32.07 -21.85 -17.67
C ARG A 236 33.55 -21.47 -17.69
#